data_AF-A0A2T1A5Z2-F1
#
_entry.id   AF-A0A2T1A5Z2-F1
#
_cell.length_a   1.000
_cell.length_b   1.000
_cell.length_c   1.000
_cell.angle_alpha   90.00
_cell.angle_beta   90.00
_cell.angle_gamma   90.00
#
_symmetry.space_group_name_H-M   'P 1'
#
loop_
_entity.id
_entity.type
_entity.pdbx_description
1 polymer ?
#
loop_
_entity_poly.entity_id
_entity_poly.type
_entity_poly.pdbx_seq_one_letter_code
_entity_poly.pdbx_strand_id
1 'polypeptide(L)'
;MDLRDYLQIIRRRWLLIVSCFLVAIAAAALFTLQATPQYQSTARLFISTPQSDNTGAAYQGGLFSQQRVSSYADLITGKQIAERVVKRLDLHESPASLASRTTATVVPETVILEVTVQDPSPEQSQKLTESVAQEFTTFVGELETSPGQENAPIKATIVDPATVPTSAVSPQPLRNIGLAAVLGLLVGIGAAVLREILDNSLKNSDGLKEATGAAQLGNIFFDSHAAKRPLVTQLDSHAPRVEAFRMLRTNLQFVDVDSSSKVFVVTSPLPADGKSTTAVNLAITLAQAGQRTVLIEADLRRPKISEYLHLEPTVGLTTVLIGRIDAEDAVQPWGDSGLHVISSGAIPPNPAELLQSKAMTATLATLREHYDVILIDAPPLLPVTDAALLSQQADGAILVVRHGKTTKEQASLAVQRLESVDARLLGSVFNMTPEKGGTGYGYGYGYGYGYAPQKDVQLSDAETAVGGKRQRKRVEKPAPPAHAEEAPTDEIQRIR
;
A
#
# COMPACT_ATOMS: atom_id res chain seq x y z
N MET A 1 10.15 15.51 0.81
CA MET A 1 9.81 14.08 0.89
C MET A 1 11.10 13.30 0.84
N ASP A 2 11.40 12.55 1.89
CA ASP A 2 12.57 11.70 1.96
C ASP A 2 12.30 10.36 1.27
N LEU A 3 13.37 9.64 0.93
CA LEU A 3 13.32 8.26 0.39
C LEU A 3 12.48 7.32 1.28
N ARG A 4 12.43 7.59 2.59
CA ARG A 4 11.62 6.85 3.57
C ARG A 4 10.12 7.07 3.39
N ASP A 5 9.70 8.27 2.99
CA ASP A 5 8.29 8.61 2.77
C ASP A 5 7.73 7.79 1.60
N TYR A 6 8.50 7.67 0.52
CA TYR A 6 8.12 6.85 -0.64
C TYR A 6 7.95 5.37 -0.28
N LEU A 7 8.83 4.80 0.56
CA LEU A 7 8.71 3.41 0.99
C LEU A 7 7.46 3.18 1.86
N GLN A 8 7.10 4.13 2.73
CA GLN A 8 5.89 4.05 3.52
C GLN A 8 4.63 4.13 2.65
N ILE A 9 4.62 5.01 1.64
CA ILE A 9 3.53 5.13 0.65
C ILE A 9 3.31 3.80 -0.06
N ILE A 10 4.38 3.20 -0.57
CA ILE A 10 4.33 1.91 -1.28
C ILE A 10 3.76 0.83 -0.35
N ARG A 11 4.24 0.74 0.88
CA ARG A 11 3.77 -0.27 1.84
C ARG A 11 2.30 -0.08 2.22
N ARG A 12 1.83 1.17 2.32
CA ARG A 12 0.45 1.47 2.72
C ARG A 12 -0.55 1.31 1.56
N ARG A 13 -0.11 1.54 0.33
CA ARG A 13 -0.96 1.56 -0.88
C ARG A 13 -0.61 0.44 -1.87
N TRP A 14 0.09 -0.61 -1.45
CA TRP A 14 0.54 -1.70 -2.31
C TRP A 14 -0.60 -2.37 -3.09
N LEU A 15 -1.79 -2.49 -2.49
CA LEU A 15 -2.99 -3.01 -3.16
C LEU A 15 -3.38 -2.19 -4.39
N LEU A 16 -3.23 -0.86 -4.32
CA LEU A 16 -3.50 0.02 -5.45
C LEU A 16 -2.48 -0.23 -6.56
N ILE A 17 -1.19 -0.28 -6.21
CA ILE A 17 -0.11 -0.56 -7.16
C ILE A 17 -0.32 -1.91 -7.86
N VAL A 18 -0.61 -2.97 -7.09
CA VAL A 18 -0.89 -4.31 -7.61
C VAL A 18 -2.15 -4.31 -8.48
N SER A 19 -3.20 -3.58 -8.10
CA SER A 19 -4.41 -3.50 -8.92
C SER A 19 -4.13 -2.85 -10.29
N CYS A 20 -3.40 -1.74 -10.33
CA CYS A 20 -3.01 -1.09 -11.60
C CYS A 20 -2.11 -1.99 -12.45
N PHE A 21 -1.17 -2.70 -11.83
CA PHE A 21 -0.30 -3.67 -12.48
C PHE A 21 -1.09 -4.82 -13.11
N LEU A 22 -2.01 -5.44 -12.36
CA LEU A 22 -2.82 -6.54 -12.85
C LEU A 22 -3.78 -6.10 -13.96
N VAL A 23 -4.39 -4.92 -13.83
CA VAL A 23 -5.26 -4.36 -14.87
C VAL A 23 -4.49 -4.09 -16.16
N ALA A 24 -3.27 -3.53 -16.08
CA ALA A 24 -2.44 -3.29 -17.25
C ALA A 24 -2.04 -4.58 -17.96
N ILE A 25 -1.65 -5.62 -17.21
CA ILE A 25 -1.33 -6.94 -17.77
C ILE A 25 -2.56 -7.58 -18.40
N ALA A 26 -3.70 -7.56 -17.72
CA ALA A 26 -4.93 -8.13 -18.26
C ALA A 26 -5.37 -7.44 -19.56
N ALA A 27 -5.29 -6.11 -19.61
CA ALA A 27 -5.57 -5.33 -20.82
C ALA A 27 -4.61 -5.67 -21.96
N ALA A 28 -3.30 -5.77 -21.68
CA ALA A 28 -2.30 -6.11 -22.69
C ALA A 28 -2.42 -7.57 -23.18
N ALA A 29 -2.74 -8.51 -22.29
CA ALA A 29 -3.00 -9.89 -22.65
C ALA A 29 -4.26 -9.99 -23.53
N LEU A 30 -5.35 -9.31 -23.17
CA LEU A 30 -6.56 -9.27 -23.97
C LEU A 30 -6.30 -8.68 -25.37
N PHE A 31 -5.59 -7.56 -25.43
CA PHE A 31 -5.21 -6.92 -26.71
C PHE A 31 -4.32 -7.83 -27.56
N THR A 32 -3.36 -8.51 -26.94
CA THR A 32 -2.44 -9.43 -27.62
C THR A 32 -3.16 -10.70 -28.12
N LEU A 33 -4.11 -11.24 -27.35
CA LEU A 33 -4.89 -12.42 -27.74
C LEU A 33 -5.90 -12.13 -28.85
N GLN A 34 -6.36 -10.89 -28.97
CA GLN A 34 -7.27 -10.45 -30.04
C GLN A 34 -6.53 -10.06 -31.32
N ALA A 35 -5.23 -9.77 -31.25
CA ALA A 35 -4.44 -9.40 -32.42
C ALA A 35 -4.24 -10.60 -33.36
N THR A 36 -4.40 -10.37 -34.66
CA THR A 36 -4.17 -11.41 -35.67
C THR A 36 -2.67 -11.74 -35.74
N PRO A 37 -2.28 -13.03 -35.66
CA PRO A 37 -0.89 -13.42 -35.81
C PRO A 37 -0.42 -13.08 -37.23
N GLN A 38 0.80 -12.57 -37.35
CA GLN A 38 1.46 -12.29 -38.62
C GLN A 38 2.71 -13.17 -38.70
N TYR A 39 2.83 -13.88 -39.81
CA TYR A 39 3.96 -14.75 -40.11
C TYR A 39 4.77 -14.12 -41.24
N GLN A 40 6.09 -14.26 -41.16
CA GLN A 40 7.02 -13.67 -42.13
C GLN A 40 7.84 -14.79 -42.77
N SER A 41 7.77 -14.90 -44.09
CA SER A 41 8.69 -15.76 -44.86
C SER A 41 9.76 -14.91 -45.53
N THR A 42 10.94 -15.48 -45.73
CA THR A 42 12.11 -14.78 -46.30
C THR A 42 12.72 -15.62 -47.41
N ALA A 43 13.01 -15.00 -48.55
CA ALA A 43 13.81 -15.57 -49.64
C ALA A 43 15.06 -14.71 -49.88
N ARG A 44 16.19 -15.36 -50.21
CA ARG A 44 17.46 -14.67 -50.49
C ARG A 44 17.81 -14.74 -51.96
N LEU A 45 18.05 -13.58 -52.54
CA LEU A 45 18.46 -13.41 -53.93
C LEU A 45 19.92 -12.94 -53.98
N PHE A 46 20.73 -13.60 -54.80
CA PHE A 46 22.09 -13.17 -55.10
C PHE A 46 22.13 -12.51 -56.47
N ILE A 47 22.75 -11.33 -56.54
CA ILE A 47 22.90 -10.57 -57.77
C ILE A 47 24.32 -10.78 -58.30
N SER A 48 24.39 -11.47 -59.44
CA SER A 48 25.64 -11.78 -60.12
C SER A 48 25.86 -10.88 -61.33
N THR A 49 27.10 -10.42 -61.52
CA THR A 49 27.59 -9.78 -62.76
C THR A 49 28.36 -10.78 -63.61
N PRO A 50 28.52 -10.54 -64.93
CA PRO A 50 29.27 -11.43 -65.80
C PRO A 50 30.74 -11.44 -65.38
N GLN A 51 31.34 -12.62 -65.38
CA GLN A 51 32.74 -12.79 -65.03
C GLN A 51 33.60 -12.27 -66.21
N SER A 52 34.50 -11.32 -65.93
CA SER A 52 35.49 -10.81 -66.88
C SER A 52 36.88 -11.29 -66.49
N ASP A 53 37.70 -11.75 -67.45
CA ASP A 53 39.05 -12.31 -67.20
C ASP A 53 40.08 -11.29 -66.64
N ASN A 54 39.72 -10.00 -66.55
CA ASN A 54 40.58 -8.93 -66.03
C ASN A 54 40.28 -8.59 -64.56
N THR A 55 41.27 -8.68 -63.67
CA THR A 55 41.15 -8.44 -62.22
C THR A 55 40.64 -7.05 -61.86
N GLY A 56 40.98 -6.01 -62.65
CA GLY A 56 40.47 -4.64 -62.45
C GLY A 56 38.99 -4.47 -62.79
N ALA A 57 38.49 -5.21 -63.78
CA ALA A 57 37.09 -5.19 -64.18
C ALA A 57 36.21 -5.99 -63.19
N ALA A 58 36.76 -7.02 -62.55
CA ALA A 58 36.07 -7.76 -61.49
C ALA A 58 35.80 -6.89 -60.24
N TYR A 59 36.77 -6.07 -59.82
CA TYR A 59 36.58 -5.16 -58.68
C TYR A 59 35.55 -4.06 -58.96
N GLN A 60 35.61 -3.46 -60.16
CA GLN A 60 34.62 -2.47 -60.60
C GLN A 60 33.22 -3.08 -60.74
N GLY A 61 33.12 -4.32 -61.24
CA GLY A 61 31.86 -5.07 -61.34
C GLY A 61 31.23 -5.36 -59.98
N GLY A 62 32.04 -5.65 -58.95
CA GLY A 62 31.58 -5.83 -57.58
C GLY A 62 30.96 -4.55 -56.98
N LEU A 63 31.65 -3.41 -57.09
CA LEU A 63 31.12 -2.11 -56.64
C LEU A 63 29.87 -1.69 -57.41
N PHE A 64 29.83 -1.95 -58.72
CA PHE A 64 28.66 -1.69 -59.56
C PHE A 64 27.47 -2.55 -59.12
N SER A 65 27.69 -3.84 -58.83
CA SER A 65 26.64 -4.75 -58.33
C SER A 65 26.07 -4.28 -57.00
N GLN A 66 26.92 -3.85 -56.05
CA GLN A 66 26.48 -3.36 -54.75
C GLN A 66 25.57 -2.11 -54.88
N GLN A 67 25.89 -1.18 -55.77
CA GLN A 67 25.04 0.00 -56.02
C GLN A 67 23.70 -0.39 -56.68
N ARG A 68 23.70 -1.36 -57.60
CA ARG A 68 22.49 -1.85 -58.26
C ARG A 68 21.57 -2.61 -57.32
N VAL A 69 22.11 -3.41 -56.40
CA VAL A 69 21.33 -4.18 -55.40
C VAL A 69 20.42 -3.26 -54.58
N SER A 70 20.88 -2.06 -54.23
CA SER A 70 20.02 -1.07 -53.55
C SER A 70 18.85 -0.59 -54.43
N SER A 71 19.08 -0.35 -55.73
CA SER A 71 18.00 0.04 -56.65
C SER A 71 17.00 -1.10 -56.87
N TYR A 72 17.49 -2.34 -56.89
CA TYR A 72 16.66 -3.54 -57.01
C TYR A 72 15.78 -3.79 -55.78
N ALA A 73 16.24 -3.43 -54.58
CA ALA A 73 15.44 -3.49 -53.35
C ALA A 73 14.21 -2.57 -53.41
N ASP A 74 14.32 -1.40 -54.04
CA ASP A 74 13.15 -0.52 -54.24
C ASP A 74 12.22 -1.06 -55.33
N LEU A 75 12.77 -1.66 -56.39
CA LEU A 75 11.97 -2.20 -57.50
C LEU A 75 11.13 -3.42 -57.12
N ILE A 76 11.65 -4.30 -56.26
CA ILE A 76 10.93 -5.51 -55.83
C ILE A 76 9.71 -5.19 -54.95
N THR A 77 9.74 -4.07 -54.22
CA THR A 77 8.59 -3.57 -53.45
C THR A 77 7.62 -2.74 -54.31
N GLY A 78 7.96 -2.53 -55.60
CA GLY A 78 7.17 -1.77 -56.54
C GLY A 78 5.85 -2.44 -56.95
N LYS A 79 4.88 -1.62 -57.34
CA LYS A 79 3.54 -2.07 -57.77
C LYS A 79 3.57 -3.05 -58.95
N GLN A 80 4.54 -2.91 -59.85
CA GLN A 80 4.63 -3.73 -61.06
C GLN A 80 4.90 -5.21 -60.76
N ILE A 81 5.73 -5.51 -59.75
CA ILE A 81 5.95 -6.89 -59.29
C ILE A 81 4.71 -7.41 -58.57
N ALA A 82 4.11 -6.60 -57.71
CA ALA A 82 2.89 -6.97 -57.00
C ALA A 82 1.72 -7.28 -57.96
N GLU A 83 1.54 -6.50 -59.03
CA GLU A 83 0.52 -6.74 -60.06
C GLU A 83 0.73 -8.08 -60.79
N ARG A 84 1.98 -8.40 -61.14
CA ARG A 84 2.33 -9.67 -61.79
C ARG A 84 2.06 -10.86 -60.88
N VAL A 85 2.44 -10.77 -59.59
CA VAL A 85 2.21 -11.82 -58.60
C VAL A 85 0.71 -12.03 -58.33
N VAL A 86 -0.06 -10.95 -58.15
CA VAL A 86 -1.52 -11.02 -57.97
C VAL A 86 -2.19 -11.69 -59.16
N LYS A 87 -1.79 -11.33 -60.40
CA LYS A 87 -2.35 -11.93 -61.61
C LYS A 87 -1.96 -13.40 -61.78
N ARG A 88 -0.74 -13.78 -61.42
CA ARG A 88 -0.24 -15.16 -61.53
C ARG A 88 -0.91 -16.11 -60.54
N LEU A 89 -1.10 -15.64 -59.31
CA LEU A 89 -1.69 -16.43 -58.23
C LEU A 89 -3.22 -16.33 -58.15
N ASP A 90 -3.83 -15.53 -59.04
CA ASP A 90 -5.27 -15.22 -59.07
C ASP A 90 -5.79 -14.76 -57.69
N LEU A 91 -5.05 -13.84 -57.06
CA LEU A 91 -5.38 -13.37 -55.72
C LEU A 91 -6.52 -12.36 -55.76
N HIS A 92 -7.50 -12.53 -54.87
CA HIS A 92 -8.60 -11.57 -54.65
C HIS A 92 -8.19 -10.35 -53.81
N GLU A 93 -6.92 -9.94 -53.85
CA GLU A 93 -6.41 -8.76 -53.14
C GLU A 93 -5.86 -7.71 -54.10
N SER A 94 -5.78 -6.45 -53.65
CA SER A 94 -5.19 -5.39 -54.45
C SER A 94 -3.65 -5.50 -54.50
N PRO A 95 -3.00 -5.19 -55.63
CA PRO A 95 -1.54 -5.15 -55.71
C PRO A 95 -0.89 -4.22 -54.68
N ALA A 96 -1.58 -3.13 -54.30
CA ALA A 96 -1.11 -2.22 -53.26
C ALA A 96 -1.06 -2.87 -51.87
N SER A 97 -2.01 -3.78 -51.55
CA SER A 97 -2.02 -4.56 -50.31
C SER A 97 -0.79 -5.46 -50.22
N LEU A 98 -0.49 -6.22 -51.29
CA LEU A 98 0.67 -7.09 -51.36
C LEU A 98 1.98 -6.29 -51.27
N ALA A 99 2.10 -5.18 -52.01
CA ALA A 99 3.27 -4.30 -51.95
C ALA A 99 3.51 -3.76 -50.53
N SER A 100 2.46 -3.37 -49.81
CA SER A 100 2.57 -2.82 -48.44
C SER A 100 3.07 -3.83 -47.40
N ARG A 101 2.91 -5.13 -47.68
CA ARG A 101 3.34 -6.24 -46.81
C ARG A 101 4.64 -6.90 -47.28
N THR A 102 5.19 -6.42 -48.39
CA THR A 102 6.45 -6.88 -48.96
C THR A 102 7.55 -5.90 -48.58
N THR A 103 8.61 -6.39 -47.99
CA THR A 103 9.80 -5.59 -47.66
C THR A 103 11.03 -6.24 -48.25
N ALA A 104 11.97 -5.42 -48.69
CA ALA A 104 13.24 -5.90 -49.23
C ALA A 104 14.39 -5.18 -48.54
N THR A 105 15.32 -5.96 -48.01
CA THR A 105 16.47 -5.46 -47.25
C THR A 105 17.75 -5.96 -47.89
N VAL A 106 18.66 -5.05 -48.17
CA VAL A 106 20.01 -5.38 -48.67
C VAL A 106 20.90 -5.72 -47.49
N VAL A 107 21.57 -6.87 -47.54
CA VAL A 107 22.54 -7.24 -46.50
C VAL A 107 23.80 -6.38 -46.67
N PRO A 108 24.22 -5.61 -45.66
CA PRO A 108 25.33 -4.66 -45.77
C PRO A 108 26.60 -5.31 -46.33
N GLU A 109 27.29 -4.59 -47.22
CA GLU A 109 28.55 -5.02 -47.85
C GLU A 109 28.45 -6.30 -48.71
N THR A 110 27.23 -6.74 -49.06
CA THR A 110 27.00 -7.90 -49.93
C THR A 110 26.16 -7.56 -51.15
N VAL A 111 26.04 -8.51 -52.06
CA VAL A 111 25.10 -8.48 -53.20
C VAL A 111 23.87 -9.37 -52.95
N ILE A 112 23.55 -9.59 -51.66
CA ILE A 112 22.41 -10.40 -51.22
C ILE A 112 21.24 -9.46 -50.91
N LEU A 113 20.10 -9.75 -51.52
CA LEU A 113 18.83 -9.11 -51.27
C LEU A 113 17.90 -10.09 -50.53
N GLU A 114 17.45 -9.73 -49.34
CA GLU A 114 16.44 -10.47 -48.60
C GLU A 114 15.06 -9.89 -48.89
N VAL A 115 14.14 -10.76 -49.27
CA VAL A 115 12.76 -10.39 -49.60
C VAL A 115 11.86 -11.05 -48.61
N THR A 116 11.01 -10.27 -47.94
CA THR A 116 10.12 -10.82 -46.93
C THR A 116 8.68 -10.36 -47.14
N VAL A 117 7.74 -11.29 -47.02
CA VAL A 117 6.30 -11.00 -47.08
C VAL A 117 5.64 -11.42 -45.77
N GLN A 118 4.80 -10.55 -45.23
CA GLN A 118 4.02 -10.82 -44.01
C GLN A 118 2.57 -11.19 -44.32
N ASP A 119 2.09 -12.31 -43.77
CA ASP A 119 0.71 -12.78 -43.94
C ASP A 119 0.19 -13.51 -42.68
N PRO A 120 -1.13 -13.47 -42.40
CA PRO A 120 -1.73 -14.25 -41.31
C PRO A 120 -1.59 -15.77 -41.44
N SER A 121 -1.42 -16.31 -42.66
CA SER A 121 -1.16 -17.73 -42.90
C SER A 121 0.33 -17.98 -43.16
N PRO A 122 0.97 -18.92 -42.43
CA PRO A 122 2.35 -19.33 -42.69
C PRO A 122 2.57 -19.80 -44.13
N GLU A 123 1.66 -20.60 -44.66
CA GLU A 123 1.75 -21.18 -46.00
C GLU A 123 1.59 -20.11 -47.09
N GLN A 124 0.67 -19.16 -46.89
CA GLN A 124 0.51 -18.04 -47.82
C GLN A 124 1.73 -17.12 -47.79
N SER A 125 2.29 -16.82 -46.61
CA SER A 125 3.50 -15.99 -46.51
C SER A 125 4.66 -16.58 -47.32
N GLN A 126 4.84 -17.91 -47.27
CA GLN A 126 5.85 -18.61 -48.04
C GLN A 126 5.56 -18.56 -49.54
N LYS A 127 4.34 -18.89 -49.95
CA LYS A 127 3.94 -18.92 -51.36
C LYS A 127 4.04 -17.54 -52.02
N LEU A 128 3.63 -16.49 -51.30
CA LEU A 128 3.74 -15.10 -51.74
C LEU A 128 5.21 -14.68 -51.86
N THR A 129 6.04 -14.96 -50.84
CA THR A 129 7.47 -14.62 -50.86
C THR A 129 8.20 -15.31 -52.02
N GLU A 130 7.93 -16.61 -52.23
CA GLU A 130 8.50 -17.38 -53.33
C GLU A 130 8.07 -16.82 -54.69
N SER A 131 6.79 -16.49 -54.85
CA SER A 131 6.27 -15.93 -56.10
C SER A 131 6.82 -14.54 -56.39
N VAL A 132 6.98 -13.70 -55.36
CA VAL A 132 7.64 -12.38 -55.48
C VAL A 132 9.11 -12.56 -55.89
N ALA A 133 9.83 -13.50 -55.28
CA ALA A 133 11.22 -13.77 -55.64
C ALA A 133 11.37 -14.27 -57.09
N GLN A 134 10.50 -15.19 -57.54
CA GLN A 134 10.50 -15.73 -58.90
C GLN A 134 10.09 -14.70 -59.97
N GLU A 135 9.07 -13.88 -59.69
CA GLU A 135 8.66 -12.81 -60.60
C GLU A 135 9.73 -11.72 -60.67
N PHE A 136 10.42 -11.45 -59.56
CA PHE A 136 11.51 -10.48 -59.55
C PHE A 136 12.73 -10.96 -60.36
N THR A 137 13.15 -12.23 -60.26
CA THR A 137 14.25 -12.75 -61.09
C THR A 137 13.92 -12.67 -62.59
N THR A 138 12.66 -12.95 -62.94
CA THR A 138 12.15 -12.79 -64.32
C THR A 138 12.19 -11.32 -64.75
N PHE A 139 11.72 -10.41 -63.90
CA PHE A 139 11.71 -8.97 -64.19
C PHE A 139 13.11 -8.38 -64.34
N VAL A 140 14.07 -8.76 -63.49
CA VAL A 140 15.48 -8.33 -63.64
C VAL A 140 16.06 -8.84 -64.95
N GLY A 141 15.76 -10.09 -65.33
CA GLY A 141 16.16 -10.64 -66.62
C GLY A 141 15.62 -9.84 -67.81
N GLU A 142 14.34 -9.49 -67.79
CA GLU A 142 13.71 -8.63 -68.81
C GLU A 142 14.31 -7.23 -68.86
N LEU A 143 14.57 -6.63 -67.69
CA LEU A 143 15.07 -5.26 -67.58
C LEU A 143 16.52 -5.11 -68.06
N GLU A 144 17.36 -6.12 -67.81
CA GLU A 144 18.79 -6.11 -68.16
C GLU A 144 19.09 -6.67 -69.55
N THR A 145 18.13 -7.33 -70.21
CA THR A 145 18.30 -7.86 -71.57
C THR A 145 18.11 -6.75 -72.59
N SER A 146 19.20 -6.32 -73.23
CA SER A 146 19.14 -5.33 -74.32
C SER A 146 18.53 -5.95 -75.60
N PRO A 147 17.78 -5.18 -76.41
CA PRO A 147 17.19 -5.69 -77.65
C PRO A 147 18.27 -6.26 -78.58
N GLY A 148 18.21 -7.58 -78.85
CA GLY A 148 19.16 -8.28 -79.73
C GLY A 148 20.28 -9.07 -79.02
N GLN A 149 20.29 -9.14 -77.68
CA GLN A 149 21.16 -10.05 -76.92
C GLN A 149 20.36 -11.18 -76.25
N GLU A 150 20.92 -12.40 -76.22
CA GLU A 150 20.29 -13.57 -75.58
C GLU A 150 20.55 -13.67 -74.07
N ASN A 151 21.53 -12.93 -73.52
CA ASN A 151 21.95 -13.05 -72.12
C ASN A 151 22.02 -11.69 -71.42
N ALA A 152 21.24 -11.54 -70.34
CA ALA A 152 21.35 -10.42 -69.41
C ALA A 152 22.73 -10.42 -68.71
N PRO A 153 23.42 -9.26 -68.63
CA PRO A 153 24.68 -9.15 -67.93
C PRO A 153 24.52 -9.32 -66.41
N ILE A 154 23.44 -8.81 -65.83
CA ILE A 154 23.13 -9.01 -64.41
C ILE A 154 22.04 -10.07 -64.27
N LYS A 155 22.26 -11.07 -63.41
CA LYS A 155 21.26 -12.10 -63.09
C LYS A 155 21.01 -12.15 -61.60
N ALA A 156 19.74 -12.08 -61.21
CA ALA A 156 19.29 -12.41 -59.87
C ALA A 156 19.02 -13.91 -59.79
N THR A 157 19.61 -14.60 -58.82
CA THR A 157 19.42 -16.04 -58.58
C THR A 157 18.93 -16.26 -57.16
N ILE A 158 17.92 -17.10 -56.97
CA ILE A 158 17.46 -17.49 -55.63
C ILE A 158 18.51 -18.44 -55.03
N VAL A 159 19.12 -18.02 -53.93
CA VAL A 159 20.11 -18.81 -53.19
C VAL A 159 19.43 -19.63 -52.10
N ASP A 160 18.59 -18.97 -51.31
CA ASP A 160 17.77 -19.62 -50.28
C ASP A 160 16.28 -19.42 -50.64
N PRO A 161 15.53 -20.51 -50.92
CA PRO A 161 14.10 -20.41 -51.24
C PRO A 161 13.26 -20.06 -50.01
N ALA A 162 12.03 -19.58 -50.24
CA ALA A 162 11.15 -19.20 -49.15
C ALA A 162 10.74 -20.43 -48.31
N THR A 163 10.93 -20.34 -46.98
CA THR A 163 10.57 -21.40 -46.02
C THR A 163 9.28 -21.05 -45.27
N VAL A 164 8.54 -22.08 -44.83
CA VAL A 164 7.30 -21.87 -44.05
C VAL A 164 7.70 -21.45 -42.63
N PRO A 165 7.30 -20.25 -42.17
CA PRO A 165 7.64 -19.78 -40.83
C PRO A 165 6.94 -20.62 -39.76
N THR A 166 7.70 -21.02 -38.75
CA THR A 166 7.19 -21.84 -37.62
C THR A 166 6.65 -21.01 -36.46
N SER A 167 6.92 -19.70 -36.43
CA SER A 167 6.48 -18.79 -35.38
C SER A 167 6.01 -17.45 -35.95
N ALA A 168 5.02 -16.85 -35.30
CA ALA A 168 4.51 -15.53 -35.67
C ALA A 168 5.49 -14.43 -35.21
N VAL A 169 5.72 -13.43 -36.06
CA VAL A 169 6.58 -12.27 -35.74
C VAL A 169 5.84 -11.21 -34.94
N SER A 170 4.52 -11.19 -35.05
CA SER A 170 3.60 -10.30 -34.34
C SER A 170 2.30 -11.04 -34.02
N PRO A 171 1.65 -10.79 -32.87
CA PRO A 171 2.13 -9.97 -31.76
C PRO A 171 3.28 -10.66 -30.99
N GLN A 172 4.08 -9.86 -30.27
CA GLN A 172 5.15 -10.37 -29.39
C GLN A 172 4.66 -10.39 -27.94
N PRO A 173 3.99 -11.46 -27.47
CA PRO A 173 3.28 -11.47 -26.20
C PRO A 173 4.18 -11.12 -25.02
N LEU A 174 5.40 -11.67 -24.99
CA LEU A 174 6.34 -11.42 -23.91
C LEU A 174 6.76 -9.94 -23.83
N ARG A 175 6.97 -9.29 -24.99
CA ARG A 175 7.33 -7.87 -25.08
C ARG A 175 6.14 -6.98 -24.68
N ASN A 176 4.95 -7.29 -25.17
CA ASN A 176 3.74 -6.52 -24.90
C ASN A 176 3.37 -6.60 -23.41
N ILE A 177 3.38 -7.80 -22.82
CA ILE A 177 3.12 -8.02 -21.40
C ILE A 177 4.21 -7.38 -20.55
N GLY A 178 5.48 -7.51 -20.95
CA GLY A 178 6.61 -6.88 -20.25
C GLY A 178 6.48 -5.35 -20.22
N LEU A 179 6.15 -4.72 -21.36
CA LEU A 179 5.93 -3.28 -21.43
C LEU A 179 4.72 -2.84 -20.58
N ALA A 180 3.63 -3.60 -20.63
CA ALA A 180 2.43 -3.32 -19.85
C ALA A 180 2.67 -3.49 -18.34
N ALA A 181 3.47 -4.46 -17.94
CA ALA A 181 3.89 -4.65 -16.55
C ALA A 181 4.66 -3.43 -16.02
N VAL A 182 5.63 -2.92 -16.80
CA VAL A 182 6.38 -1.70 -16.44
C VAL A 182 5.47 -0.49 -16.36
N LEU A 183 4.62 -0.26 -17.37
CA LEU A 183 3.68 0.86 -17.40
C LEU A 183 2.66 0.80 -16.25
N GLY A 184 2.09 -0.38 -15.99
CA GLY A 184 1.13 -0.57 -14.90
C GLY A 184 1.73 -0.31 -13.53
N LEU A 185 3.01 -0.65 -13.34
CA LEU A 185 3.74 -0.38 -12.10
C LEU A 185 4.05 1.12 -11.94
N LEU A 186 4.46 1.80 -13.00
CA LEU A 186 4.66 3.26 -13.01
C LEU A 186 3.37 4.02 -12.69
N VAL A 187 2.26 3.67 -13.36
CA VAL A 187 0.94 4.26 -13.11
C VAL A 187 0.48 3.96 -11.69
N GLY A 188 0.67 2.71 -11.23
CA GLY A 188 0.33 2.30 -9.87
C GLY A 188 1.07 3.10 -8.80
N ILE A 189 2.39 3.29 -8.96
CA ILE A 189 3.19 4.14 -8.06
C ILE A 189 2.72 5.59 -8.11
N GLY A 190 2.53 6.14 -9.32
CA GLY A 190 2.05 7.52 -9.49
C GLY A 190 0.70 7.76 -8.83
N ALA A 191 -0.26 6.84 -9.01
CA ALA A 191 -1.57 6.91 -8.38
C ALA A 191 -1.50 6.72 -6.85
N ALA A 192 -0.61 5.87 -6.35
CA ALA A 192 -0.37 5.70 -4.92
C ALA A 192 0.18 6.97 -4.27
N VAL A 193 1.16 7.62 -4.91
CA VAL A 193 1.73 8.90 -4.45
C VAL A 193 0.69 10.01 -4.50
N LEU A 194 -0.05 10.13 -5.61
CA LEU A 194 -1.12 11.11 -5.74
C LEU A 194 -2.18 10.94 -4.64
N ARG A 195 -2.56 9.69 -4.35
CA ARG A 195 -3.52 9.40 -3.28
C ARG A 195 -2.99 9.71 -1.88
N GLU A 196 -1.68 9.62 -1.65
CA GLU A 196 -1.10 10.05 -0.37
C GLU A 196 -1.05 11.57 -0.26
N ILE A 197 -0.71 12.28 -1.33
CA ILE A 197 -0.69 13.76 -1.35
C ILE A 197 -2.09 14.33 -1.10
N LEU A 198 -3.12 13.67 -1.63
CA LEU A 198 -4.52 14.05 -1.39
C LEU A 198 -5.05 13.60 -0.01
N ASP A 199 -4.32 12.74 0.71
CA ASP A 199 -4.72 12.25 2.03
C ASP A 199 -4.25 13.20 3.14
N ASN A 200 -5.09 14.20 3.43
CA ASN A 200 -4.86 15.21 4.47
C ASN A 200 -5.24 14.73 5.90
N SER A 201 -5.27 13.41 6.13
CA SER A 201 -5.53 12.86 7.47
C SER A 201 -4.33 13.01 8.40
N LEU A 202 -4.61 13.29 9.68
CA LEU A 202 -3.60 13.42 10.72
C LEU A 202 -2.99 12.06 11.05
N LYS A 203 -1.67 11.94 10.90
CA LYS A 203 -0.91 10.67 11.09
C LYS A 203 0.26 10.81 12.06
N ASN A 204 0.63 12.03 12.43
CA ASN A 204 1.78 12.31 13.28
C ASN A 204 1.40 13.33 14.38
N SER A 205 2.17 13.30 15.47
CA SER A 205 2.00 14.21 16.60
C SER A 205 2.25 15.67 16.22
N ASP A 206 3.23 15.94 15.34
CA ASP A 206 3.54 17.30 14.90
C ASP A 206 2.38 17.93 14.14
N GLY A 207 1.78 17.18 13.21
CA GLY A 207 0.60 17.63 12.47
C GLY A 207 -0.60 17.84 13.38
N LEU A 208 -0.77 17.02 14.43
CA LEU A 208 -1.83 17.23 15.43
C LEU A 208 -1.61 18.53 16.21
N LYS A 209 -0.37 18.78 16.68
CA LYS A 209 -0.02 19.99 17.41
C LYS A 209 -0.20 21.24 16.53
N GLU A 210 0.20 21.18 15.27
CA GLU A 210 0.00 22.26 14.30
C GLU A 210 -1.48 22.51 14.01
N ALA A 211 -2.28 21.44 13.86
CA ALA A 211 -3.72 21.56 13.58
C ALA A 211 -4.53 22.13 14.75
N THR A 212 -4.15 21.74 15.97
CA THR A 212 -4.92 22.06 17.19
C THR A 212 -4.38 23.24 17.97
N GLY A 213 -3.12 23.64 17.75
CA GLY A 213 -2.44 24.67 18.53
C GLY A 213 -2.19 24.30 20.00
N ALA A 214 -2.57 23.09 20.44
CA ALA A 214 -2.55 22.67 21.84
C ALA A 214 -1.55 21.55 22.11
N ALA A 215 -1.23 21.34 23.39
CA ALA A 215 -0.36 20.25 23.81
C ALA A 215 -1.01 18.89 23.52
N GLN A 216 -0.19 17.90 23.15
CA GLN A 216 -0.64 16.52 23.05
C GLN A 216 -0.58 15.87 24.44
N LEU A 217 -1.73 15.49 24.98
CA LEU A 217 -1.85 14.86 26.30
C LEU A 217 -1.55 13.35 26.27
N GLY A 218 -1.68 12.69 25.12
CA GLY A 218 -1.36 11.28 25.00
C GLY A 218 -1.61 10.66 23.62
N ASN A 219 -1.16 9.41 23.48
CA ASN A 219 -1.45 8.52 22.36
C ASN A 219 -2.14 7.28 22.88
N ILE A 220 -3.29 6.91 22.32
CA ILE A 220 -3.98 5.65 22.61
C ILE A 220 -3.80 4.73 21.41
N PHE A 221 -3.09 3.61 21.62
CA PHE A 221 -2.80 2.66 20.55
C PHE A 221 -4.07 1.94 20.05
N PHE A 222 -4.07 1.61 18.77
CA PHE A 222 -5.08 0.75 18.18
C PHE A 222 -4.97 -0.65 18.76
N ASP A 223 -6.09 -1.15 19.28
CA ASP A 223 -6.24 -2.52 19.79
C ASP A 223 -7.41 -3.18 19.07
N SER A 224 -7.14 -4.30 18.38
CA SER A 224 -8.15 -5.08 17.67
C SER A 224 -9.22 -5.68 18.58
N HIS A 225 -8.91 -5.84 19.87
CA HIS A 225 -9.83 -6.36 20.88
C HIS A 225 -10.59 -5.27 21.63
N ALA A 226 -10.35 -3.99 21.35
CA ALA A 226 -11.01 -2.86 22.03
C ALA A 226 -12.54 -2.90 21.93
N ALA A 227 -13.09 -3.42 20.83
CA ALA A 227 -14.54 -3.57 20.69
C ALA A 227 -15.14 -4.63 21.63
N LYS A 228 -14.37 -5.66 22.00
CA LYS A 228 -14.81 -6.75 22.90
C LYS A 228 -14.48 -6.45 24.36
N ARG A 229 -13.39 -5.73 24.60
CA ARG A 229 -12.91 -5.33 25.92
C ARG A 229 -12.59 -3.85 25.89
N PRO A 230 -13.57 -2.94 25.99
CA PRO A 230 -13.34 -1.50 25.87
C PRO A 230 -12.70 -0.86 27.11
N LEU A 231 -12.79 -1.51 28.28
CA LEU A 231 -12.36 -0.94 29.55
C LEU A 231 -10.94 -1.35 29.93
N VAL A 232 -10.19 -0.48 30.60
CA VAL A 232 -8.85 -0.75 31.15
C VAL A 232 -8.89 -1.80 32.26
N THR A 233 -10.01 -1.92 32.98
CA THR A 233 -10.22 -2.94 34.02
C THR A 233 -10.35 -4.37 33.47
N GLN A 234 -10.65 -4.51 32.18
CA GLN A 234 -10.80 -5.80 31.49
C GLN A 234 -9.48 -6.26 30.85
N LEU A 235 -8.40 -5.50 31.03
CA LEU A 235 -7.09 -5.75 30.48
C LEU A 235 -6.08 -6.09 31.58
N ASP A 236 -4.98 -6.74 31.17
CA ASP A 236 -3.83 -6.92 32.04
C ASP A 236 -3.23 -5.57 32.43
N SER A 237 -2.74 -5.46 33.68
CA SER A 237 -2.17 -4.21 34.22
C SER A 237 -0.97 -3.66 33.45
N HIS A 238 -0.33 -4.50 32.62
CA HIS A 238 0.80 -4.15 31.76
C HIS A 238 0.43 -3.97 30.29
N ALA A 239 -0.86 -4.03 29.93
CA ALA A 239 -1.28 -3.83 28.55
C ALA A 239 -0.95 -2.41 28.08
N PRO A 240 -0.48 -2.22 26.82
CA PRO A 240 -0.09 -0.91 26.30
C PRO A 240 -1.18 0.17 26.43
N ARG A 241 -2.45 -0.22 26.31
CA ARG A 241 -3.59 0.71 26.48
C ARG A 241 -3.75 1.19 27.91
N VAL A 242 -3.49 0.33 28.91
CA VAL A 242 -3.55 0.73 30.34
C VAL A 242 -2.46 1.76 30.62
N GLU A 243 -1.24 1.54 30.11
CA GLU A 243 -0.14 2.48 30.27
C GLU A 243 -0.41 3.82 29.56
N ALA A 244 -1.03 3.78 28.37
CA ALA A 244 -1.45 4.99 27.66
C ALA A 244 -2.41 5.86 28.50
N PHE A 245 -3.37 5.25 29.21
CA PHE A 245 -4.28 5.99 30.10
C PHE A 245 -3.61 6.48 31.39
N ARG A 246 -2.64 5.74 31.95
CA ARG A 246 -1.82 6.24 33.09
C ARG A 246 -0.98 7.45 32.71
N MET A 247 -0.39 7.43 31.51
CA MET A 247 0.32 8.57 30.94
C MET A 247 -0.62 9.76 30.72
N LEU A 248 -1.80 9.52 30.13
CA LEU A 248 -2.82 10.56 29.93
C LEU A 248 -3.25 11.22 31.26
N ARG A 249 -3.51 10.41 32.30
CA ARG A 249 -3.79 10.90 33.66
C ARG A 249 -2.68 11.80 34.17
N THR A 250 -1.43 11.34 34.07
CA THR A 250 -0.25 12.07 34.57
C THR A 250 -0.12 13.42 33.86
N ASN A 251 -0.25 13.43 32.53
CA ASN A 251 -0.18 14.68 31.76
C ASN A 251 -1.33 15.63 32.09
N LEU A 252 -2.53 15.11 32.36
CA LEU A 252 -3.67 15.92 32.76
C LEU A 252 -3.48 16.59 34.13
N GLN A 253 -2.70 15.99 35.03
CA GLN A 253 -2.36 16.62 36.33
C GLN A 253 -1.51 17.88 36.15
N PHE A 254 -0.68 17.94 35.10
CA PHE A 254 0.17 19.09 34.77
C PHE A 254 -0.52 20.14 33.88
N VAL A 255 -1.77 19.90 33.48
CA VAL A 255 -2.57 20.94 32.84
C VAL A 255 -2.96 21.94 33.92
N ASP A 256 -2.43 23.15 33.78
CA ASP A 256 -2.62 24.24 34.72
C ASP A 256 -4.06 24.77 34.66
N VAL A 257 -4.81 24.48 35.73
CA VAL A 257 -6.19 24.89 35.95
C VAL A 257 -6.23 25.47 37.36
N ASP A 258 -6.60 26.75 37.48
CA ASP A 258 -6.62 27.52 38.74
C ASP A 258 -7.74 27.09 39.72
N SER A 259 -8.21 25.84 39.66
CA SER A 259 -9.31 25.33 40.48
C SER A 259 -8.90 24.08 41.28
N SER A 260 -9.44 23.97 42.50
CA SER A 260 -9.31 22.77 43.34
C SER A 260 -10.16 21.60 42.82
N SER A 261 -11.25 21.91 42.10
CA SER A 261 -12.18 20.93 41.51
C SER A 261 -12.23 21.15 40.00
N LYS A 262 -11.73 20.17 39.24
CA LYS A 262 -11.47 20.32 37.80
C LYS A 262 -12.61 19.76 36.96
N VAL A 263 -13.19 20.57 36.08
CA VAL A 263 -14.24 20.15 35.15
C VAL A 263 -13.70 20.11 33.73
N PHE A 264 -13.70 18.92 33.13
CA PHE A 264 -13.17 18.70 31.80
C PHE A 264 -14.23 18.13 30.86
N VAL A 265 -14.33 18.72 29.67
CA VAL A 265 -15.18 18.20 28.59
C VAL A 265 -14.32 17.35 27.66
N VAL A 266 -14.68 16.09 27.46
CA VAL A 266 -14.08 15.22 26.45
C VAL A 266 -14.96 15.22 25.22
N THR A 267 -14.41 15.67 24.09
CA THR A 267 -15.13 15.75 22.81
C THR A 267 -14.20 15.37 21.64
N SER A 268 -14.72 15.40 20.42
CA SER A 268 -13.97 15.10 19.20
C SER A 268 -14.47 15.90 18.01
N PRO A 269 -13.69 16.03 16.92
CA PRO A 269 -14.18 16.63 15.69
C PRO A 269 -15.38 15.85 15.11
N LEU A 270 -15.29 14.52 15.05
CA LEU A 270 -16.29 13.68 14.37
C LEU A 270 -16.81 12.53 15.26
N PRO A 271 -17.98 11.95 14.91
CA PRO A 271 -18.44 10.70 15.52
C PRO A 271 -17.42 9.57 15.33
N ALA A 272 -17.35 8.65 16.30
CA ALA A 272 -16.45 7.48 16.27
C ALA A 272 -14.94 7.80 16.28
N ASP A 273 -14.55 8.98 16.75
CA ASP A 273 -13.15 9.31 17.08
C ASP A 273 -12.69 8.69 18.42
N GLY A 274 -13.63 8.13 19.20
CA GLY A 274 -13.35 7.42 20.46
C GLY A 274 -13.39 8.29 21.71
N LYS A 275 -14.09 9.43 21.66
CA LYS A 275 -14.33 10.34 22.80
C LYS A 275 -14.89 9.62 24.04
N SER A 276 -15.96 8.85 23.89
CA SER A 276 -16.64 8.17 25.01
C SER A 276 -15.79 7.07 25.63
N THR A 277 -15.09 6.28 24.82
CA THR A 277 -14.13 5.28 25.31
C THR A 277 -12.95 5.94 26.03
N THR A 278 -12.46 7.08 25.52
CA THR A 278 -11.38 7.84 26.16
C THR A 278 -11.85 8.42 27.48
N ALA A 279 -13.06 9.01 27.52
CA ALA A 279 -13.65 9.59 28.72
C ALA A 279 -13.80 8.54 29.82
N VAL A 280 -14.46 7.41 29.52
CA VAL A 280 -14.67 6.33 30.48
C VAL A 280 -13.35 5.83 31.07
N ASN A 281 -12.38 5.49 30.22
CA ASN A 281 -11.12 4.91 30.70
C ASN A 281 -10.24 5.92 31.44
N LEU A 282 -10.28 7.20 31.05
CA LEU A 282 -9.63 8.28 31.79
C LEU A 282 -10.25 8.43 33.19
N ALA A 283 -11.59 8.44 33.28
CA ALA A 283 -12.31 8.54 34.56
C ALA A 283 -11.97 7.37 35.49
N ILE A 284 -11.96 6.13 34.97
CA ILE A 284 -11.54 4.94 35.73
C ILE A 284 -10.10 5.10 36.24
N THR A 285 -9.18 5.57 35.39
CA THR A 285 -7.76 5.69 35.74
C THR A 285 -7.49 6.79 36.76
N LEU A 286 -8.29 7.87 36.74
CA LEU A 286 -8.29 8.93 37.76
C LEU A 286 -8.83 8.41 39.10
N ALA A 287 -9.95 7.68 39.08
CA ALA A 287 -10.55 7.09 40.27
C ALA A 287 -9.61 6.05 40.94
N GLN A 288 -8.99 5.18 40.15
CA GLN A 288 -7.96 4.24 40.63
C GLN A 288 -6.72 4.93 41.24
N ALA A 289 -6.49 6.21 40.92
CA ALA A 289 -5.43 7.01 41.53
C ALA A 289 -5.84 7.62 42.88
N GLY A 290 -7.06 7.37 43.35
CA GLY A 290 -7.63 7.91 44.58
C GLY A 290 -8.30 9.28 44.41
N GLN A 291 -8.47 9.79 43.18
CA GLN A 291 -9.20 11.04 42.96
C GLN A 291 -10.70 10.80 43.02
N ARG A 292 -11.44 11.65 43.76
CA ARG A 292 -12.90 11.62 43.76
C ARG A 292 -13.38 12.06 42.38
N THR A 293 -13.75 11.08 41.55
CA THR A 293 -14.03 11.30 40.13
C THR A 293 -15.49 10.99 39.82
N VAL A 294 -16.16 11.91 39.12
CA VAL A 294 -17.49 11.66 38.54
C VAL A 294 -17.43 11.81 37.01
N LEU A 295 -18.02 10.83 36.32
CA LEU A 295 -18.20 10.83 34.86
C LEU A 295 -19.64 11.15 34.53
N ILE A 296 -19.86 12.17 33.71
CA ILE A 296 -21.19 12.60 33.25
C ILE A 296 -21.34 12.29 31.76
N GLU A 297 -22.38 11.56 31.42
CA GLU A 297 -22.77 11.31 30.03
C GLU A 297 -23.64 12.46 29.50
N ALA A 298 -23.02 13.40 28.79
CA ALA A 298 -23.68 14.56 28.21
C ALA A 298 -23.87 14.47 26.68
N ASP A 299 -23.46 13.36 26.04
CA ASP A 299 -23.89 13.00 24.68
C ASP A 299 -25.33 12.45 24.72
N LEU A 300 -26.28 13.34 24.97
CA LEU A 300 -27.71 13.01 25.04
C LEU A 300 -28.30 12.59 23.69
N ARG A 301 -27.53 12.72 22.59
CA ARG A 301 -27.97 12.34 21.24
C ARG A 301 -27.66 10.88 20.94
N ARG A 302 -26.49 10.40 21.37
CA ARG A 302 -26.04 9.02 21.16
C ARG A 302 -25.34 8.51 22.42
N PRO A 303 -26.08 8.30 23.53
CA PRO A 303 -25.50 7.79 24.76
C PRO A 303 -24.91 6.40 24.56
N LYS A 304 -23.75 6.16 25.18
CA LYS A 304 -22.94 4.94 25.12
C LYS A 304 -22.30 4.53 26.45
N ILE A 305 -22.21 5.41 27.45
CA ILE A 305 -21.54 5.14 28.72
C ILE A 305 -22.29 4.09 29.53
N SER A 306 -23.61 4.21 29.64
CA SER A 306 -24.45 3.19 30.31
C SER A 306 -24.26 1.80 29.71
N GLU A 307 -24.15 1.69 28.38
CA GLU A 307 -23.84 0.44 27.66
C GLU A 307 -22.44 -0.09 27.99
N TYR A 308 -21.42 0.78 27.99
CA TYR A 308 -20.03 0.39 28.29
C TYR A 308 -19.81 -0.04 29.74
N LEU A 309 -20.54 0.57 30.67
CA LEU A 309 -20.38 0.35 32.10
C LEU A 309 -21.41 -0.63 32.68
N HIS A 310 -22.37 -1.07 31.86
CA HIS A 310 -23.51 -1.92 32.27
C HIS A 310 -24.34 -1.29 33.41
N LEU A 311 -24.62 0.01 33.27
CA LEU A 311 -25.42 0.80 34.22
C LEU A 311 -26.88 0.96 33.76
N GLU A 312 -27.78 1.25 34.71
CA GLU A 312 -29.19 1.50 34.44
C GLU A 312 -29.37 2.92 33.81
N PRO A 313 -29.89 3.03 32.57
CA PRO A 313 -29.98 4.31 31.86
C PRO A 313 -31.25 5.12 32.18
N THR A 314 -32.19 4.60 32.98
CA THR A 314 -33.51 5.23 33.17
C THR A 314 -33.44 6.59 33.85
N VAL A 315 -32.51 6.76 34.80
CA VAL A 315 -32.31 7.99 35.58
C VAL A 315 -30.89 8.49 35.36
N GLY A 316 -30.77 9.77 35.01
CA GLY A 316 -29.48 10.39 34.72
C GLY A 316 -29.59 11.89 34.52
N LEU A 317 -28.65 12.46 33.76
CA LEU A 317 -28.48 13.89 33.57
C LEU A 317 -29.77 14.57 33.09
N THR A 318 -30.47 14.02 32.11
CA THR A 318 -31.75 14.60 31.66
C THR A 318 -32.75 14.76 32.80
N THR A 319 -32.86 13.77 33.70
CA THR A 319 -33.79 13.77 34.84
C THR A 319 -33.44 14.86 35.86
N VAL A 320 -32.15 15.07 36.09
CA VAL A 320 -31.63 16.16 36.95
C VAL A 320 -31.93 17.53 36.33
N LEU A 321 -31.63 17.69 35.03
CA LEU A 321 -31.77 18.98 34.35
C LEU A 321 -33.22 19.47 34.21
N ILE A 322 -34.20 18.56 34.24
CA ILE A 322 -35.63 18.90 34.28
C ILE A 322 -36.18 19.04 35.72
N GLY A 323 -35.33 18.93 36.74
CA GLY A 323 -35.67 19.16 38.15
C GLY A 323 -36.53 18.08 38.79
N ARG A 324 -36.46 16.83 38.31
CA ARG A 324 -37.22 15.71 38.91
C ARG A 324 -36.52 15.12 40.14
N ILE A 325 -35.20 15.17 40.16
CA ILE A 325 -34.34 14.69 41.26
C ILE A 325 -33.13 15.61 41.38
N ASP A 326 -32.45 15.54 42.51
CA ASP A 326 -31.19 16.24 42.71
C ASP A 326 -30.02 15.52 42.04
N ALA A 327 -28.92 16.24 41.78
CA ALA A 327 -27.75 15.69 41.11
C ALA A 327 -27.14 14.51 41.88
N GLU A 328 -27.15 14.58 43.20
CA GLU A 328 -26.60 13.55 44.11
C GLU A 328 -27.39 12.23 44.01
N ASP A 329 -28.71 12.31 43.85
CA ASP A 329 -29.59 11.13 43.69
C ASP A 329 -29.39 10.44 42.33
N ALA A 330 -28.86 11.16 41.34
CA ALA A 330 -28.57 10.62 40.01
C ALA A 330 -27.20 9.92 39.91
N VAL A 331 -26.37 10.04 40.95
CA VAL A 331 -25.03 9.46 40.98
C VAL A 331 -25.09 7.95 41.23
N GLN A 332 -24.47 7.18 40.34
CA GLN A 332 -24.31 5.74 40.48
C GLN A 332 -22.83 5.39 40.74
N PRO A 333 -22.50 4.68 41.83
CA PRO A 333 -21.15 4.15 42.01
C PRO A 333 -20.89 3.04 40.98
N TRP A 334 -19.66 2.99 40.45
CA TRP A 334 -19.26 2.00 39.47
C TRP A 334 -17.94 1.31 39.84
N GLY A 335 -18.00 -0.02 39.92
CA GLY A 335 -16.87 -0.91 40.24
C GLY A 335 -16.23 -0.63 41.61
N ASP A 336 -15.05 -1.19 41.83
CA ASP A 336 -14.29 -1.04 43.09
C ASP A 336 -13.31 0.14 43.07
N SER A 337 -13.25 0.88 41.95
CA SER A 337 -12.29 1.97 41.74
C SER A 337 -12.69 3.30 42.39
N GLY A 338 -13.87 3.39 43.01
CA GLY A 338 -14.39 4.65 43.54
C GLY A 338 -14.86 5.64 42.46
N LEU A 339 -15.19 5.15 41.26
CA LEU A 339 -15.74 5.97 40.18
C LEU A 339 -17.23 6.17 40.39
N HIS A 340 -17.69 7.40 40.23
CA HIS A 340 -19.10 7.74 40.20
C HIS A 340 -19.54 8.12 38.78
N VAL A 341 -20.78 7.80 38.41
CA VAL A 341 -21.29 8.01 37.05
C VAL A 341 -22.69 8.59 37.09
N ILE A 342 -22.93 9.61 36.26
CA ILE A 342 -24.26 10.11 35.93
C ILE A 342 -24.52 9.74 34.46
N SER A 343 -25.43 8.80 34.23
CA SER A 343 -25.83 8.40 32.87
C SER A 343 -26.59 9.53 32.15
N SER A 344 -26.89 9.39 30.85
CA SER A 344 -27.68 10.41 30.15
C SER A 344 -29.10 10.56 30.69
N GLY A 345 -29.69 9.48 31.20
CA GLY A 345 -31.14 9.38 31.35
C GLY A 345 -31.84 9.20 30.01
N ALA A 346 -33.17 9.42 29.99
CA ALA A 346 -33.96 9.43 28.76
C ALA A 346 -33.47 10.49 27.77
N ILE A 347 -33.49 10.16 26.47
CA ILE A 347 -33.09 11.09 25.40
C ILE A 347 -34.13 12.22 25.31
N PRO A 348 -33.75 13.50 25.54
CA PRO A 348 -34.68 14.61 25.48
C PRO A 348 -34.89 15.09 24.03
N PRO A 349 -36.02 15.78 23.74
CA PRO A 349 -36.25 16.38 22.43
C PRO A 349 -35.27 17.53 22.13
N ASN A 350 -34.82 18.27 23.16
CA ASN A 350 -33.97 19.46 23.02
C ASN A 350 -32.67 19.37 23.85
N PRO A 351 -31.68 18.53 23.45
CA PRO A 351 -30.43 18.35 24.19
C PRO A 351 -29.64 19.65 24.46
N ALA A 352 -29.44 20.48 23.44
CA ALA A 352 -28.59 21.67 23.54
C ALA A 352 -29.14 22.72 24.50
N GLU A 353 -30.47 22.84 24.62
CA GLU A 353 -31.13 23.78 25.53
C GLU A 353 -30.96 23.33 26.99
N LEU A 354 -31.08 22.03 27.24
CA LEU A 354 -30.87 21.47 28.59
C LEU A 354 -29.42 21.65 29.06
N LEU A 355 -28.45 21.40 28.18
CA LEU A 355 -27.02 21.50 28.51
C LEU A 355 -26.56 22.96 28.72
N GLN A 356 -27.27 23.94 28.17
CA GLN A 356 -27.04 25.38 28.40
C GLN A 356 -27.86 25.94 29.57
N SER A 357 -28.71 25.14 30.18
CA SER A 357 -29.63 25.62 31.21
C SER A 357 -28.90 26.00 32.50
N LYS A 358 -29.52 26.88 33.29
CA LYS A 358 -29.06 27.18 34.66
C LYS A 358 -29.02 25.93 35.55
N ALA A 359 -29.84 24.93 35.26
CA ALA A 359 -29.82 23.66 35.97
C ALA A 359 -28.51 22.91 35.74
N MET A 360 -27.92 22.98 34.54
CA MET A 360 -26.61 22.38 34.26
C MET A 360 -25.52 23.09 35.03
N THR A 361 -25.53 24.43 35.04
CA THR A 361 -24.58 25.22 35.83
C THR A 361 -24.68 24.91 37.33
N ALA A 362 -25.90 24.82 37.87
CA ALA A 362 -26.13 24.45 39.26
C ALA A 362 -25.66 23.02 39.57
N THR A 363 -25.96 22.07 38.68
CA THR A 363 -25.50 20.67 38.79
C THR A 363 -23.97 20.60 38.88
N LEU A 364 -23.26 21.31 37.99
CA LEU A 364 -21.80 21.34 38.02
C LEU A 364 -21.25 22.01 39.28
N ALA A 365 -21.93 23.04 39.81
CA ALA A 365 -21.53 23.68 41.06
C ALA A 365 -21.65 22.71 42.26
N THR A 366 -22.77 22.01 42.40
CA THR A 366 -22.97 21.00 43.45
C THR A 366 -21.95 19.87 43.37
N LEU A 367 -21.67 19.38 42.16
CA LEU A 367 -20.69 18.31 41.97
C LEU A 367 -19.26 18.78 42.29
N ARG A 368 -18.92 20.05 42.05
CA ARG A 368 -17.58 20.60 42.38
C ARG A 368 -17.28 20.57 43.89
N GLU A 369 -18.30 20.56 44.75
CA GLU A 369 -18.13 20.48 46.21
C GLU A 369 -17.70 19.07 46.67
N HIS A 370 -18.09 18.04 45.92
CA HIS A 370 -17.94 16.64 46.31
C HIS A 370 -16.83 15.90 45.55
N TYR A 371 -16.46 16.38 44.35
CA TYR A 371 -15.53 15.72 43.44
C TYR A 371 -14.32 16.58 43.13
N ASP A 372 -13.15 15.94 43.08
CA ASP A 372 -11.89 16.55 42.67
C ASP A 372 -11.83 16.71 41.15
N VAL A 373 -12.41 15.75 40.41
CA VAL A 373 -12.47 15.76 38.95
C VAL A 373 -13.87 15.38 38.44
N ILE A 374 -14.41 16.23 37.57
CA ILE A 374 -15.66 16.02 36.84
C ILE A 374 -15.31 15.86 35.36
N LEU A 375 -15.56 14.68 34.80
CA LEU A 375 -15.34 14.40 33.38
C LEU A 375 -16.68 14.34 32.65
N ILE A 376 -16.83 15.12 31.59
CA ILE A 376 -18.07 15.20 30.81
C ILE A 376 -17.81 14.61 29.42
N ASP A 377 -18.45 13.48 29.09
CA ASP A 377 -18.46 12.96 27.72
C ASP A 377 -19.49 13.74 26.89
N ALA A 378 -19.01 14.49 25.91
CA ALA A 378 -19.83 15.40 25.11
C ALA A 378 -19.84 14.99 23.63
N PRO A 379 -20.91 15.31 22.87
CA PRO A 379 -21.03 14.94 21.45
C PRO A 379 -19.91 15.58 20.60
N PRO A 380 -19.71 15.14 19.35
CA PRO A 380 -18.68 15.73 18.48
C PRO A 380 -18.98 17.18 18.11
N LEU A 381 -17.93 17.99 17.95
CA LEU A 381 -18.00 19.45 17.74
C LEU A 381 -18.45 19.88 16.33
N LEU A 382 -18.19 19.07 15.29
CA LEU A 382 -18.53 19.47 13.92
C LEU A 382 -20.01 19.25 13.56
N PRO A 383 -20.65 18.14 13.95
CA PRO A 383 -22.06 17.93 13.62
C PRO A 383 -23.03 18.77 14.44
N VAL A 384 -22.67 19.14 15.68
CA VAL A 384 -23.57 19.80 16.65
C VAL A 384 -22.79 20.74 17.58
N THR A 385 -23.49 21.68 18.23
CA THR A 385 -22.87 22.74 19.06
C THR A 385 -22.77 22.38 20.55
N ASP A 386 -23.44 21.31 20.98
CA ASP A 386 -23.66 21.00 22.40
C ASP A 386 -22.35 20.93 23.22
N ALA A 387 -21.28 20.34 22.65
CA ALA A 387 -20.00 20.20 23.34
C ALA A 387 -19.24 21.53 23.50
N ALA A 388 -19.38 22.46 22.56
CA ALA A 388 -18.76 23.78 22.68
C ALA A 388 -19.39 24.55 23.85
N LEU A 389 -20.71 24.49 23.95
CA LEU A 389 -21.51 25.14 25.01
C LEU A 389 -21.23 24.56 26.40
N LEU A 390 -21.04 23.24 26.49
CA LEU A 390 -20.58 22.57 27.71
C LEU A 390 -19.16 23.01 28.09
N SER A 391 -18.29 23.16 27.11
CA SER A 391 -16.89 23.54 27.32
C SER A 391 -16.76 24.97 27.87
N GLN A 392 -17.70 25.86 27.56
CA GLN A 392 -17.78 27.21 28.15
C GLN A 392 -18.09 27.19 29.66
N GLN A 393 -18.82 26.18 30.15
CA GLN A 393 -19.17 26.02 31.58
C GLN A 393 -18.15 25.17 32.36
N ALA A 394 -17.18 24.60 31.65
CA ALA A 394 -16.12 23.76 32.17
C ALA A 394 -14.79 24.54 32.23
N ASP A 395 -13.78 23.96 32.88
CA ASP A 395 -12.47 24.59 32.99
C ASP A 395 -11.63 24.39 31.70
N GLY A 396 -12.07 23.46 30.85
CA GLY A 396 -11.64 23.36 29.47
C GLY A 396 -11.99 22.03 28.80
N ALA A 397 -11.64 21.92 27.52
CA ALA A 397 -11.92 20.76 26.69
C ALA A 397 -10.66 19.92 26.40
N ILE A 398 -10.85 18.62 26.28
CA ILE A 398 -9.89 17.64 25.78
C ILE A 398 -10.41 17.15 24.43
N LEU A 399 -9.63 17.39 23.36
CA LEU A 399 -10.01 17.03 22.01
C LEU A 399 -9.44 15.66 21.62
N VAL A 400 -10.29 14.66 21.43
CA VAL A 400 -9.91 13.34 20.95
C VAL A 400 -9.92 13.33 19.43
N VAL A 401 -8.77 13.02 18.82
CA VAL A 401 -8.56 13.02 17.37
C VAL A 401 -8.18 11.62 16.90
N ARG A 402 -8.78 11.14 15.82
CA ARG A 402 -8.54 9.78 15.32
C ARG A 402 -7.42 9.73 14.29
N HIS A 403 -6.40 8.93 14.57
CA HIS A 403 -5.27 8.70 13.69
C HIS A 403 -5.68 8.14 12.31
N GLY A 404 -5.16 8.76 11.26
CA GLY A 404 -5.33 8.36 9.86
C GLY A 404 -6.77 8.46 9.35
N LYS A 405 -7.65 9.16 10.08
CA LYS A 405 -9.06 9.36 9.72
C LYS A 405 -9.47 10.82 9.81
N THR A 406 -9.28 11.47 10.96
CA THR A 406 -9.59 12.88 11.12
C THR A 406 -8.59 13.72 10.31
N THR A 407 -9.08 14.70 9.54
CA THR A 407 -8.22 15.57 8.73
C THR A 407 -7.68 16.76 9.54
N LYS A 408 -6.59 17.36 9.05
CA LYS A 408 -6.04 18.60 9.64
C LYS A 408 -7.09 19.70 9.71
N GLU A 409 -7.83 19.90 8.62
CA GLU A 409 -8.93 20.86 8.53
C GLU A 409 -10.05 20.59 9.54
N GLN A 410 -10.47 19.33 9.70
CA GLN A 410 -11.51 18.95 10.68
C GLN A 410 -11.06 19.23 12.11
N ALA A 411 -9.80 18.93 12.44
CA ALA A 411 -9.26 19.22 13.77
C ALA A 411 -9.19 20.74 14.01
N SER A 412 -8.66 21.52 13.06
CA SER A 412 -8.60 22.99 13.18
C SER A 412 -10.00 23.62 13.27
N LEU A 413 -10.97 23.15 12.49
CA LEU A 413 -12.35 23.62 12.57
C LEU A 413 -12.98 23.29 13.93
N ALA A 414 -12.69 22.11 14.50
CA ALA A 414 -13.16 21.77 15.84
C ALA A 414 -12.55 22.69 16.92
N VAL A 415 -11.28 23.06 16.81
CA VAL A 415 -10.65 24.05 17.69
C VAL A 415 -11.32 25.41 17.53
N GLN A 416 -11.55 25.88 16.31
CA GLN A 416 -12.26 27.14 16.04
C GLN A 416 -13.67 27.16 16.65
N ARG A 417 -14.37 26.02 16.70
CA ARG A 417 -15.68 25.92 17.38
C ARG A 417 -15.57 26.16 18.89
N LEU A 418 -14.54 25.64 19.53
CA LEU A 418 -14.28 25.89 20.95
C LEU A 418 -13.90 27.37 21.18
N GLU A 419 -13.00 27.90 20.36
CA GLU A 419 -12.56 29.31 20.44
C GLU A 419 -13.74 30.29 20.23
N SER A 420 -14.67 29.96 19.33
CA SER A 420 -15.83 30.84 19.04
C SER A 420 -16.80 31.04 20.21
N VAL A 421 -16.70 30.21 21.25
CA VAL A 421 -17.49 30.32 22.49
C VAL A 421 -16.61 30.60 23.71
N ASP A 422 -15.37 31.08 23.47
CA ASP A 422 -14.35 31.35 24.48
C ASP A 422 -14.00 30.14 25.36
N ALA A 423 -14.17 28.92 24.84
CA ALA A 423 -13.80 27.70 25.55
C ALA A 423 -12.30 27.37 25.36
N ARG A 424 -11.61 27.09 26.47
CA ARG A 424 -10.19 26.73 26.46
C ARG A 424 -9.98 25.28 26.01
N LEU A 425 -9.16 25.07 24.98
CA LEU A 425 -8.64 23.74 24.65
C LEU A 425 -7.42 23.43 25.51
N LEU A 426 -7.54 22.45 26.41
CA LEU A 426 -6.46 22.05 27.32
C LEU A 426 -5.40 21.19 26.65
N GLY A 427 -5.82 20.40 25.65
CA GLY A 427 -4.94 19.55 24.90
C GLY A 427 -5.69 18.54 24.04
N SER A 428 -4.92 17.73 23.33
CA SER A 428 -5.45 16.73 22.40
C SER A 428 -4.98 15.31 22.74
N VAL A 429 -5.84 14.33 22.49
CA VAL A 429 -5.52 12.90 22.61
C VAL A 429 -5.55 12.31 21.22
N PHE A 430 -4.43 11.69 20.81
CA PHE A 430 -4.36 11.03 19.52
C PHE A 430 -4.76 9.56 19.67
N ASN A 431 -5.94 9.21 19.17
CA ASN A 431 -6.54 7.91 19.38
C ASN A 431 -6.35 6.98 18.16
N MET A 432 -6.32 5.68 18.42
CA MET A 432 -6.12 4.61 17.44
C MET A 432 -4.81 4.73 16.66
N THR A 433 -3.75 5.20 17.32
CA THR A 433 -2.43 5.27 16.70
C THR A 433 -1.87 3.86 16.48
N PRO A 434 -1.16 3.58 15.39
CA PRO A 434 -0.54 2.27 15.18
C PRO A 434 0.43 1.96 16.31
N GLU A 435 0.41 0.72 16.80
CA GLU A 435 1.38 0.23 17.76
C GLU A 435 2.76 0.24 17.06
N LYS A 436 3.75 0.94 17.63
CA LYS A 436 5.10 0.92 17.08
C LYS A 436 5.71 -0.45 17.39
N GLY A 437 5.78 -1.33 16.38
CA GLY A 437 6.64 -2.51 16.44
C GLY A 437 8.08 -2.08 16.73
N GLY A 438 8.73 -2.74 17.69
CA GLY A 438 10.06 -2.36 18.17
C GLY A 438 11.09 -2.27 17.04
N THR A 439 11.46 -1.06 16.64
CA THR A 439 12.74 -0.69 16.01
C THR A 439 12.78 0.83 15.76
N GLY A 440 13.59 1.53 16.55
CA GLY A 440 14.38 2.69 16.11
C GLY A 440 13.70 4.01 15.72
N TYR A 441 13.63 4.92 16.70
CA TYR A 441 13.84 6.38 16.62
C TYR A 441 12.80 7.33 15.99
N GLY A 442 12.37 8.29 16.83
CA GLY A 442 11.70 9.54 16.45
C GLY A 442 10.94 10.23 17.60
N TYR A 443 11.71 10.79 18.56
CA TYR A 443 11.47 11.78 19.62
C TYR A 443 10.06 12.08 20.20
N GLY A 444 9.99 11.97 21.53
CA GLY A 444 8.97 12.53 22.43
C GLY A 444 9.29 12.10 23.87
N TYR A 445 9.91 13.00 24.65
CA TYR A 445 10.51 12.81 25.97
C TYR A 445 9.87 11.74 26.87
N GLY A 446 10.65 10.71 27.20
CA GLY A 446 10.36 9.76 28.28
C GLY A 446 11.56 9.67 29.21
N TYR A 447 11.44 10.22 30.41
CA TYR A 447 12.37 9.92 31.51
C TYR A 447 12.18 8.45 31.90
N GLY A 448 13.16 7.62 31.52
CA GLY A 448 13.22 6.23 31.91
C GLY A 448 13.83 6.06 33.29
N TYR A 449 13.09 5.42 34.20
CA TYR A 449 13.70 4.57 35.22
C TYR A 449 13.26 3.14 34.92
N GLY A 450 14.24 2.31 34.53
CA GLY A 450 14.04 0.89 34.34
C GLY A 450 13.88 0.19 35.70
N TYR A 451 12.69 -0.30 35.96
CA TYR A 451 12.48 -1.42 36.88
C TYR A 451 11.83 -2.53 36.06
N ALA A 452 12.63 -3.49 35.62
CA ALA A 452 12.11 -4.78 35.19
C ALA A 452 12.00 -5.64 36.46
N PRO A 453 10.80 -5.99 36.96
CA PRO A 453 10.69 -7.00 38.00
C PRO A 453 11.09 -8.34 37.39
N GLN A 454 12.07 -9.00 38.00
CA GLN A 454 12.32 -10.41 37.76
C GLN A 454 11.01 -11.17 37.98
N LYS A 455 10.58 -11.93 36.98
CA LYS A 455 9.53 -12.93 37.17
C LYS A 455 10.05 -13.94 38.19
N ASP A 456 9.39 -14.00 39.34
CA ASP A 456 9.52 -15.10 40.28
C ASP A 456 9.18 -16.40 39.55
N VAL A 457 10.21 -17.20 39.31
CA VAL A 457 10.05 -18.60 38.90
C VAL A 457 9.61 -19.35 40.15
N GLN A 458 8.32 -19.67 40.22
CA GLN A 458 7.81 -20.69 41.14
C GLN A 458 8.52 -22.01 40.82
N LEU A 459 9.47 -22.40 41.65
CA LEU A 459 10.00 -23.76 41.69
C LEU A 459 8.92 -24.62 42.36
N SER A 460 8.20 -25.41 41.56
CA SER A 460 7.36 -26.48 42.08
C SER A 460 8.23 -27.67 42.46
N ASP A 461 8.02 -28.18 43.66
CA ASP A 461 8.60 -29.40 44.19
C ASP A 461 8.35 -30.59 43.24
N ALA A 462 9.43 -31.26 42.84
CA ALA A 462 9.39 -32.62 42.31
C ALA A 462 10.63 -33.36 42.81
N GLU A 463 10.38 -34.22 43.78
CA GLU A 463 11.32 -35.18 44.34
C GLU A 463 11.90 -36.13 43.28
N THR A 464 13.23 -36.27 43.35
CA THR A 464 13.96 -37.54 43.37
C THR A 464 13.69 -38.56 42.26
N ALA A 465 14.51 -38.54 41.20
CA ALA A 465 14.89 -39.76 40.49
C ALA A 465 16.35 -39.68 40.00
N VAL A 466 17.14 -40.60 40.53
CA VAL A 466 18.56 -40.86 40.28
C VAL A 466 18.77 -41.33 38.84
N GLY A 467 19.77 -40.79 38.12
CA GLY A 467 20.20 -41.33 36.83
C GLY A 467 21.25 -40.49 36.13
N GLY A 468 22.53 -40.82 36.36
CA GLY A 468 23.66 -40.03 35.85
C GLY A 468 23.93 -40.14 34.35
N LYS A 469 24.72 -39.18 33.85
CA LYS A 469 25.88 -39.43 32.96
C LYS A 469 26.72 -38.16 32.82
N ARG A 470 27.97 -38.25 33.28
CA ARG A 470 29.06 -37.29 33.05
C ARG A 470 29.44 -37.29 31.57
N GLN A 471 29.56 -36.12 30.96
CA GLN A 471 30.42 -35.89 29.79
C GLN A 471 31.45 -34.80 30.16
N ARG A 472 32.72 -35.21 30.30
CA ARG A 472 33.87 -34.29 30.38
C ARG A 472 34.48 -34.18 28.99
N LYS A 473 34.44 -32.97 28.42
CA LYS A 473 35.21 -32.54 27.24
C LYS A 473 36.71 -32.66 27.52
N ARG A 474 37.45 -33.34 26.65
CA ARG A 474 38.92 -33.38 26.62
C ARG A 474 39.40 -32.57 25.42
N VAL A 475 40.37 -31.71 25.67
CA VAL A 475 41.05 -30.79 24.75
C VAL A 475 42.00 -31.57 23.83
N GLU A 476 41.93 -31.33 22.53
CA GLU A 476 42.86 -31.85 21.51
C GLU A 476 44.15 -31.02 21.44
N LYS A 477 45.28 -31.72 21.28
CA LYS A 477 46.60 -31.21 20.90
C LYS A 477 46.98 -31.89 19.56
N PRO A 478 47.72 -31.23 18.65
CA PRO A 478 47.92 -31.70 17.29
C PRO A 478 49.06 -32.74 17.19
N ALA A 479 48.96 -33.62 16.19
CA ALA A 479 49.90 -34.71 15.91
C ALA A 479 51.03 -34.31 14.95
N PRO A 480 52.20 -34.99 15.02
CA PRO A 480 53.13 -35.14 13.90
C PRO A 480 53.14 -36.59 13.34
N PRO A 481 53.77 -36.85 12.17
CA PRO A 481 53.34 -37.90 11.25
C PRO A 481 54.17 -39.21 11.25
N ALA A 482 53.50 -40.24 10.69
CA ALA A 482 53.95 -41.38 9.87
C ALA A 482 55.21 -42.19 10.25
N HIS A 483 55.05 -43.52 10.38
CA HIS A 483 55.67 -44.55 9.51
C HIS A 483 55.25 -45.98 9.96
N ALA A 484 54.98 -46.83 8.95
CA ALA A 484 55.23 -48.29 8.82
C ALA A 484 54.74 -49.24 9.95
N GLU A 485 54.38 -50.51 9.79
CA GLU A 485 54.20 -51.50 8.72
C GLU A 485 53.54 -52.70 9.43
N GLU A 486 52.89 -53.59 8.66
CA GLU A 486 52.69 -55.02 8.96
C GLU A 486 51.92 -55.49 10.20
N ALA A 487 50.62 -55.78 9.99
CA ALA A 487 50.01 -57.12 9.88
C ALA A 487 50.21 -58.18 11.02
N PRO A 488 49.53 -59.35 10.97
CA PRO A 488 48.33 -59.60 11.76
C PRO A 488 48.43 -60.91 12.58
N THR A 489 47.47 -61.18 13.46
CA THR A 489 46.97 -62.53 13.84
C THR A 489 46.02 -62.33 15.02
N ASP A 490 44.72 -62.53 14.83
CA ASP A 490 43.99 -63.80 14.76
C ASP A 490 43.44 -64.22 16.12
N GLU A 491 42.26 -64.80 15.97
CA GLU A 491 41.74 -65.90 16.76
C GLU A 491 40.95 -65.67 18.05
N ILE A 492 39.73 -66.23 17.93
CA ILE A 492 39.03 -67.10 18.89
C ILE A 492 38.19 -66.36 19.92
N GLN A 493 36.87 -66.24 19.70
CA GLN A 493 35.83 -67.29 19.72
C GLN A 493 35.09 -67.33 21.08
N ARG A 494 33.76 -67.36 20.91
CA ARG A 494 32.75 -68.07 21.71
C ARG A 494 32.23 -67.37 22.97
N ILE A 495 31.00 -66.86 22.87
CA ILE A 495 29.71 -67.53 23.17
C ILE A 495 29.42 -67.51 24.68
N ARG A 496 28.47 -66.67 25.09
CA ARG A 496 27.12 -67.09 25.47
C ARG A 496 26.14 -65.93 25.37
#